data_AF-A0A7V4ULX1-F1
#
_entry.id   AF-A0A7V4ULX1-F1
#
_cell.length_a   1.000
_cell.length_b   1.000
_cell.length_c   1.000
_cell.angle_alpha   90.00
_cell.angle_beta   90.00
_cell.angle_gamma   90.00
#
_symmetry.space_group_name_H-M   'P 1'
#
loop_
_entity.id
_entity.type
_entity.pdbx_description
1 polymer ?
#
loop_
_entity_poly.entity_id
_entity_poly.type
_entity_poly.pdbx_seq_one_letter_code
_entity_poly.pdbx_strand_id
1 'polypeptide(L)'
;GYNHAVNRLNTGSFFHSYGVFIASIASCILAYSGVESVLQTAGLVRSWKEIGKAYLFLALTVGIITPMVATLALSAPIDFARHEGDLITYYATFINGMPFGVAVAILASLTLIMAINTAFVASSELMERVAERYGFKWFIVTNRRQSLYRIHIFNATFYSLIIIITQGSQMILADMYALGLIASFCINLLSLLIYRYFMGTKEIRQFHTSRFITLLIWIVFVSCFFFLASMKPHGTMMWASVTGLVLLAGLLVAQKRAPEIREVEKSDSEMAMILYMAQSSSPEIHLFFRRPKEDLVFDGNPKGNEVYVTFYSPREGNPPKYAPNEFHFPIGKQGLYQHIVSLLKLIEYEMPEQKVTVHFGWPMSSWLDRLSIGVMVFKLMHLPGRFPKFNFIIEYKSGSTV
;
A
#
# COMPACT_ATOMS: atom_id res chain seq x y z
N GLY A 1 39.95 -8.05 4.12
CA GLY A 1 38.78 -7.22 3.75
C GLY A 1 39.04 -6.39 2.49
N TYR A 2 39.89 -5.36 2.60
CA TYR A 2 40.12 -4.35 1.56
C TYR A 2 40.59 -4.91 0.21
N ASN A 3 41.61 -5.79 0.20
CA ASN A 3 42.14 -6.38 -1.04
C ASN A 3 41.13 -7.29 -1.77
N HIS A 4 40.15 -7.85 -1.05
CA HIS A 4 39.09 -8.66 -1.66
C HIS A 4 37.99 -7.81 -2.32
N ALA A 5 37.76 -6.59 -1.81
CA ALA A 5 36.84 -5.61 -2.38
C ALA A 5 37.46 -4.87 -3.58
N VAL A 6 38.76 -4.52 -3.50
CA VAL A 6 39.51 -3.87 -4.60
C VAL A 6 39.64 -4.80 -5.81
N ASN A 7 39.90 -6.10 -5.60
CA ASN A 7 39.95 -7.07 -6.71
C ASN A 7 38.59 -7.32 -7.38
N ARG A 8 37.46 -7.10 -6.69
CA ARG A 8 36.11 -7.19 -7.30
C ARG A 8 35.72 -5.95 -8.10
N LEU A 9 36.30 -4.79 -7.82
CA LEU A 9 36.07 -3.55 -8.57
C LEU A 9 36.80 -3.52 -9.92
N ASN A 10 37.88 -4.32 -10.07
CA ASN A 10 38.74 -4.30 -11.26
C ASN A 10 38.33 -5.27 -12.39
N THR A 11 37.31 -6.12 -12.21
CA THR A 11 36.77 -6.97 -13.28
C THR A 11 35.53 -6.34 -13.91
N GLY A 12 35.75 -5.57 -14.98
CA GLY A 12 34.76 -4.72 -15.65
C GLY A 12 33.65 -5.47 -16.40
N SER A 13 32.67 -6.00 -15.68
CA SER A 13 31.37 -6.39 -16.25
C SER A 13 30.25 -5.61 -15.57
N PHE A 14 29.40 -4.94 -16.35
CA PHE A 14 28.26 -4.15 -15.86
C PHE A 14 27.36 -4.96 -14.90
N PHE A 15 27.19 -6.27 -15.17
CA PHE A 15 26.44 -7.18 -14.31
C PHE A 15 27.14 -7.44 -12.96
N HIS A 16 28.47 -7.50 -12.94
CA HIS A 16 29.23 -7.67 -11.70
C HIS A 16 29.16 -6.39 -10.85
N SER A 17 29.34 -5.23 -11.48
CA SER A 17 29.21 -3.93 -10.81
C SER A 17 27.79 -3.71 -10.26
N TYR A 18 26.77 -4.11 -11.02
CA TYR A 18 25.38 -4.09 -10.53
C TYR A 18 25.18 -5.03 -9.34
N GLY A 19 25.74 -6.24 -9.38
CA GLY A 19 25.69 -7.19 -8.26
C GLY A 19 26.34 -6.62 -6.98
N VAL A 20 27.51 -5.98 -7.09
CA VAL A 20 28.19 -5.33 -5.96
C VAL A 20 27.39 -4.14 -5.41
N PHE A 21 26.78 -3.36 -6.29
CA PHE A 21 25.92 -2.25 -5.91
C PHE A 21 24.69 -2.74 -5.12
N ILE A 22 24.00 -3.76 -5.62
CA ILE A 22 22.84 -4.36 -4.96
C ILE A 22 23.23 -4.99 -3.62
N ALA A 23 24.36 -5.69 -3.55
CA ALA A 23 24.86 -6.27 -2.31
C ALA A 23 25.12 -5.20 -1.22
N SER A 24 25.69 -4.07 -1.62
CA SER A 24 25.96 -2.93 -0.74
C SER A 24 24.65 -2.31 -0.23
N ILE A 25 23.69 -2.05 -1.13
CA ILE A 25 22.38 -1.50 -0.75
C ILE A 25 21.63 -2.45 0.19
N ALA A 26 21.58 -3.73 -0.16
CA ALA A 26 20.89 -4.76 0.62
C ALA A 26 21.48 -4.93 2.02
N SER A 27 22.78 -4.68 2.20
CA SER A 27 23.44 -4.73 3.51
C SER A 27 23.16 -3.47 4.34
N CYS A 28 23.08 -2.29 3.71
CA CYS A 28 22.83 -1.02 4.40
C CYS A 28 21.35 -0.76 4.72
N ILE A 29 20.42 -1.38 4.01
CA ILE A 29 18.97 -1.10 4.17
C ILE A 29 18.45 -1.46 5.56
N LEU A 30 19.11 -2.40 6.25
CA LEU A 30 18.76 -2.78 7.62
C LEU A 30 19.04 -1.65 8.61
N ALA A 31 20.08 -0.85 8.36
CA ALA A 31 20.41 0.31 9.19
C ALA A 31 19.38 1.45 9.04
N TYR A 32 18.65 1.48 7.93
CA TYR A 32 17.55 2.42 7.69
C TYR A 32 16.18 1.89 8.12
N SER A 33 16.17 0.77 8.83
CA SER A 33 14.95 0.21 9.36
C SER A 33 14.35 1.12 10.45
N GLY A 34 13.06 1.45 10.36
CA GLY A 34 12.39 2.42 11.24
C GLY A 34 11.78 3.63 10.51
N VAL A 35 11.97 3.72 9.19
CA VAL A 35 11.28 4.71 8.34
C VAL A 35 9.75 4.65 8.48
N GLU A 36 9.16 3.46 8.66
CA GLU A 36 7.71 3.30 8.83
C GLU A 36 7.17 3.97 10.11
N SER A 37 7.98 4.05 11.16
CA SER A 37 7.59 4.72 12.42
C SER A 37 7.38 6.22 12.22
N VAL A 38 8.09 6.86 11.28
CA VAL A 38 7.84 8.25 10.92
C VAL A 38 6.44 8.40 10.32
N LEU A 39 6.00 7.44 9.50
CA LEU A 39 4.65 7.45 8.94
C LEU A 39 3.57 7.23 10.01
N GLN A 40 3.84 6.44 11.05
CA GLN A 40 2.88 6.24 12.16
C GLN A 40 2.57 7.56 12.87
N THR A 41 3.54 8.47 12.95
CA THR A 41 3.32 9.82 13.51
C THR A 41 2.59 10.76 12.57
N ALA A 42 2.26 10.35 11.34
CA ALA A 42 1.62 11.22 10.36
C ALA A 42 0.28 11.80 10.83
N GLY A 43 -0.48 11.04 11.64
CA GLY A 43 -1.75 11.49 12.22
C GLY A 43 -1.62 12.65 13.22
N LEU A 44 -0.40 12.92 13.72
CA LEU A 44 -0.11 13.98 14.68
C LEU A 44 0.39 15.28 14.01
N VAL A 45 0.61 15.24 12.69
CA VAL A 45 1.27 16.32 11.94
C VAL A 45 0.25 17.02 11.04
N ARG A 46 0.28 18.36 11.02
CA ARG A 46 -0.70 19.16 10.25
C ARG A 46 -0.46 19.10 8.75
N SER A 47 0.79 18.92 8.34
CA SER A 47 1.18 18.90 6.92
C SER A 47 2.13 17.77 6.58
N TRP A 48 1.81 17.08 5.48
CA TRP A 48 2.68 16.08 4.86
C TRP A 48 4.09 16.58 4.51
N LYS A 49 4.27 17.89 4.32
CA LYS A 49 5.60 18.48 4.07
C LYS A 49 6.51 18.34 5.29
N GLU A 50 5.97 18.39 6.49
CA GLU A 50 6.72 18.22 7.73
C GLU A 50 7.19 16.77 7.90
N ILE A 51 6.35 15.80 7.52
CA ILE A 51 6.72 14.38 7.46
C ILE A 51 7.87 14.18 6.46
N GLY A 52 7.81 14.82 5.28
CA GLY A 52 8.90 14.78 4.30
C GLY A 52 10.23 15.32 4.86
N LYS A 53 10.19 16.40 5.64
CA LYS A 53 11.38 16.92 6.33
C LYS A 53 11.91 15.96 7.39
N ALA A 54 11.02 15.30 8.13
CA ALA A 54 11.41 14.29 9.13
C ALA A 54 12.11 13.09 8.46
N TYR A 55 11.62 12.62 7.31
CA TYR A 55 12.29 11.59 6.53
C TYR A 55 13.67 12.03 6.03
N LEU A 56 13.79 13.26 5.53
CA LEU A 56 15.09 13.80 5.10
C LEU A 56 16.06 13.88 6.28
N PHE A 57 15.60 14.36 7.43
CA PHE A 57 16.38 14.43 8.66
C PHE A 57 16.88 13.03 9.06
N LEU A 58 15.97 12.05 9.16
CA LEU A 58 16.33 10.67 9.48
C LEU A 58 17.33 10.09 8.49
N ALA A 59 17.10 10.30 7.18
CA ALA A 59 17.98 9.80 6.14
C ALA A 59 19.40 10.37 6.24
N LEU A 60 19.52 11.68 6.51
CA LEU A 60 20.79 12.38 6.67
C LEU A 60 21.49 11.97 7.97
N THR A 61 20.78 11.95 9.09
CA THR A 61 21.36 11.63 10.40
C THR A 61 21.88 10.19 10.40
N VAL A 62 21.09 9.21 9.98
CA VAL A 62 21.54 7.81 9.88
C VAL A 62 22.63 7.67 8.81
N GLY A 63 22.46 8.33 7.66
CA GLY A 63 23.42 8.26 6.56
C GLY A 63 24.77 8.88 6.82
N ILE A 64 24.88 9.79 7.78
CA ILE A 64 26.15 10.42 8.18
C ILE A 64 26.72 9.74 9.42
N ILE A 65 25.91 9.55 10.47
CA ILE A 65 26.39 9.02 11.75
C ILE A 65 26.80 7.56 11.63
N THR A 66 26.02 6.72 10.94
CA THR A 66 26.33 5.28 10.83
C THR A 66 27.67 5.03 10.12
N PRO A 67 27.95 5.61 8.93
CA PRO A 67 29.27 5.45 8.30
C PRO A 67 30.41 6.08 9.09
N MET A 68 30.18 7.21 9.76
CA MET A 68 31.19 7.86 10.60
C MET A 68 31.61 6.94 11.77
N VAL A 69 30.64 6.41 12.51
CA VAL A 69 30.91 5.48 13.63
C VAL A 69 31.53 4.18 13.11
N ALA A 70 31.03 3.65 11.99
CA ALA A 70 31.60 2.45 11.37
C ALA A 70 33.06 2.66 10.94
N THR A 71 33.40 3.83 10.38
CA THR A 71 34.77 4.17 9.98
C THR A 71 35.70 4.25 11.19
N LEU A 72 35.24 4.86 12.27
CA LEU A 72 36.00 4.92 13.53
C LEU A 72 36.24 3.51 14.09
N ALA A 73 35.21 2.67 14.14
CA ALA A 73 35.33 1.30 14.62
C ALA A 73 36.27 0.46 13.73
N LEU A 74 36.16 0.58 12.40
CA LEU A 74 37.02 -0.12 11.43
C LEU A 74 38.48 0.35 11.44
N SER A 75 38.75 1.56 11.92
CA SER A 75 40.11 2.08 12.08
C SER A 75 40.83 1.53 13.32
N ALA A 76 40.08 0.96 14.27
CA ALA A 76 40.65 0.37 15.47
C ALA A 76 41.18 -1.06 15.19
N PRO A 77 42.26 -1.49 15.86
CA PRO A 77 42.87 -2.81 15.68
C PRO A 77 42.04 -3.90 16.39
N ILE A 78 40.78 -4.10 15.96
CA ILE A 78 39.81 -5.03 16.57
C ILE A 78 39.64 -6.25 15.66
N ASP A 79 39.62 -7.44 16.27
CA ASP A 79 39.19 -8.65 15.58
C ASP A 79 37.66 -8.78 15.66
N PHE A 80 36.97 -8.31 14.62
CA PHE A 80 35.50 -8.31 14.55
C PHE A 80 34.87 -9.69 14.68
N ALA A 81 35.55 -10.75 14.21
CA ALA A 81 35.02 -12.11 14.25
C ALA A 81 34.91 -12.66 15.69
N ARG A 82 35.73 -12.15 16.61
CA ARG A 82 35.70 -12.54 18.02
C ARG A 82 34.69 -11.75 18.85
N HIS A 83 34.22 -10.62 18.32
CA HIS A 83 33.40 -9.65 19.04
C HIS A 83 32.05 -9.38 18.36
N GLU A 84 31.49 -10.33 17.61
CA GLU A 84 30.22 -10.13 16.90
C GLU A 84 29.06 -9.74 17.83
N GLY A 85 29.05 -10.25 19.08
CA GLY A 85 27.99 -10.00 20.07
C GLY A 85 28.23 -8.80 21.00
N ASP A 86 29.47 -8.36 21.17
CA ASP A 86 29.86 -7.36 22.16
C ASP A 86 30.71 -6.22 21.58
N LEU A 87 30.70 -6.06 20.25
CA LEU A 87 31.57 -5.12 19.51
C LEU A 87 31.53 -3.69 20.08
N ILE A 88 30.34 -3.17 20.38
CA ILE A 88 30.15 -1.80 20.86
C ILE A 88 30.76 -1.64 22.26
N THR A 89 30.53 -2.61 23.15
CA THR A 89 31.03 -2.57 24.52
C THR A 89 32.54 -2.82 24.56
N TYR A 90 33.04 -3.73 23.74
CA TYR A 90 34.47 -4.00 23.61
C TYR A 90 35.21 -2.78 23.06
N TYR A 91 34.67 -2.14 22.01
CA TYR A 91 35.25 -0.92 21.45
C TYR A 91 35.29 0.22 22.48
N ALA A 92 34.23 0.39 23.27
CA ALA A 92 34.21 1.36 24.37
C ALA A 92 35.30 1.04 25.42
N THR A 93 35.41 -0.22 25.85
CA THR A 93 36.47 -0.64 26.77
C THR A 93 37.87 -0.40 26.21
N PHE A 94 38.05 -0.62 24.90
CA PHE A 94 39.32 -0.38 24.23
C PHE A 94 39.73 1.10 24.21
N ILE A 95 38.78 2.03 24.03
CA ILE A 95 39.09 3.47 23.97
C ILE A 95 39.42 4.06 25.34
N ASN A 96 38.60 3.77 26.36
CA ASN A 96 38.62 4.52 27.62
C ASN A 96 38.56 3.61 28.87
N GLY A 97 38.89 2.33 28.70
CA GLY A 97 38.97 1.35 29.78
C GLY A 97 37.62 0.78 30.23
N MET A 98 37.69 -0.12 31.21
CA MET A 98 36.55 -0.85 31.76
C MET A 98 35.35 0.02 32.20
N PRO A 99 35.50 1.14 32.95
CA PRO A 99 34.34 1.88 33.45
C PRO A 99 33.51 2.49 32.31
N PHE A 100 34.15 2.92 31.23
CA PHE A 100 33.45 3.44 30.06
C PHE A 100 32.70 2.33 29.31
N GLY A 101 33.30 1.15 29.17
CA GLY A 101 32.62 -0.02 28.59
C GLY A 101 31.36 -0.43 29.36
N VAL A 102 31.41 -0.43 30.70
CA VAL A 102 30.24 -0.72 31.55
C VAL A 102 29.15 0.36 31.37
N ALA A 103 29.52 1.64 31.34
CA ALA A 103 28.56 2.71 31.11
C ALA A 103 27.87 2.59 29.74
N VAL A 104 28.63 2.28 28.69
CA VAL A 104 28.09 2.05 27.34
C VAL A 104 27.20 0.80 27.32
N ALA A 105 27.56 -0.28 28.02
CA ALA A 105 26.73 -1.48 28.12
C ALA A 105 25.36 -1.20 28.76
N ILE A 106 25.34 -0.42 29.85
CA ILE A 106 24.09 0.01 30.51
C ILE A 106 23.25 0.85 29.55
N LEU A 107 23.86 1.84 28.91
CA LEU A 107 23.16 2.74 27.99
C LEU A 107 22.62 2.00 26.75
N ALA A 108 23.39 1.08 26.18
CA ALA A 108 22.95 0.22 25.08
C ALA A 108 21.78 -0.68 25.50
N SER A 109 21.85 -1.27 26.69
CA SER A 109 20.77 -2.11 27.23
C SER A 109 19.47 -1.32 27.44
N LEU A 110 19.55 -0.13 28.04
CA LEU A 110 18.39 0.76 28.20
C LEU A 110 17.81 1.18 26.85
N THR A 111 18.66 1.45 25.86
CA THR A 111 18.23 1.80 24.50
C THR A 111 17.50 0.65 23.82
N LEU A 112 18.00 -0.59 23.96
CA LEU A 112 17.33 -1.79 23.44
C LEU A 112 15.98 -2.04 24.11
N ILE A 113 15.87 -1.86 25.43
CA ILE A 113 14.60 -1.98 26.16
C ILE A 113 13.59 -0.95 25.66
N MET A 114 14.01 0.30 25.45
CA MET A 114 13.17 1.34 24.88
C MET A 114 12.71 1.02 23.46
N ALA A 115 13.60 0.51 22.61
CA ALA A 115 13.25 0.08 21.24
C ALA A 115 12.20 -1.03 21.24
N ILE A 116 12.33 -2.02 22.14
CA ILE A 116 11.33 -3.09 22.31
C ILE A 116 9.97 -2.49 22.71
N ASN A 117 9.95 -1.55 23.66
CA ASN A 117 8.71 -0.90 24.08
C ASN A 117 8.01 -0.17 22.92
N THR A 118 8.76 0.56 22.08
CA THR A 118 8.22 1.21 20.87
C THR A 118 7.63 0.20 19.89
N ALA A 119 8.31 -0.93 19.66
CA ALA A 119 7.81 -1.99 18.79
C ALA A 119 6.50 -2.62 19.33
N PHE A 120 6.37 -2.79 20.66
CA PHE A 120 5.15 -3.28 21.29
C PHE A 120 3.97 -2.33 21.11
N VAL A 121 4.19 -1.02 21.31
CA VAL A 121 3.14 0.00 21.12
C VAL A 121 2.68 0.04 19.66
N ALA A 122 3.62 0.13 18.71
CA ALA A 122 3.32 0.16 17.28
C ALA A 122 2.57 -1.10 16.82
N SER A 123 3.00 -2.28 17.29
CA SER A 123 2.32 -3.55 17.00
C SER A 123 0.89 -3.56 17.55
N SER A 124 0.67 -3.01 18.74
CA SER A 124 -0.67 -2.95 19.33
C SER A 124 -1.63 -2.03 18.58
N GLU A 125 -1.15 -0.88 18.12
CA GLU A 125 -1.94 0.04 17.28
C GLU A 125 -2.32 -0.64 15.96
N LEU A 126 -1.37 -1.27 15.27
CA LEU A 126 -1.64 -1.96 14.01
C LEU A 126 -2.67 -3.09 14.20
N MET A 127 -2.54 -3.84 15.28
CA MET A 127 -3.45 -4.93 15.60
C MET A 127 -4.86 -4.43 15.95
N GLU A 128 -4.96 -3.31 16.67
CA GLU A 128 -6.24 -2.64 16.93
C GLU A 128 -6.91 -2.23 15.62
N ARG A 129 -6.20 -1.58 14.70
CA ARG A 129 -6.74 -1.18 13.38
C ARG A 129 -7.21 -2.37 12.56
N VAL A 130 -6.47 -3.47 12.57
CA VAL A 130 -6.88 -4.72 11.90
C VAL A 130 -8.14 -5.28 12.56
N ALA A 131 -8.18 -5.32 13.88
CA ALA A 131 -9.32 -5.83 14.63
C ALA A 131 -10.58 -4.98 14.43
N GLU A 132 -10.46 -3.65 14.38
CA GLU A 132 -11.57 -2.73 14.10
C GLU A 132 -12.12 -2.99 12.71
N ARG A 133 -11.23 -3.05 11.71
CA ARG A 133 -11.59 -3.22 10.30
C ARG A 133 -12.31 -4.54 10.03
N TYR A 134 -11.88 -5.64 10.63
CA TYR A 134 -12.48 -6.97 10.42
C TYR A 134 -13.49 -7.38 11.50
N GLY A 135 -13.86 -6.46 12.40
CA GLY A 135 -14.92 -6.67 13.40
C GLY A 135 -14.56 -7.62 14.55
N PHE A 136 -13.28 -7.78 14.87
CA PHE A 136 -12.81 -8.58 16.02
C PHE A 136 -12.95 -7.82 17.36
N LYS A 137 -14.19 -7.46 17.72
CA LYS A 137 -14.48 -6.67 18.93
C LYS A 137 -14.00 -7.32 20.24
N TRP A 138 -13.94 -8.65 20.30
CA TRP A 138 -13.39 -9.38 21.44
C TRP A 138 -11.89 -9.10 21.65
N PHE A 139 -11.14 -8.76 20.61
CA PHE A 139 -9.70 -8.59 20.71
C PHE A 139 -9.30 -7.19 21.23
N ILE A 140 -10.16 -6.18 21.00
CA ILE A 140 -9.95 -4.77 21.37
C ILE A 140 -10.49 -4.45 22.79
N VAL A 141 -10.97 -5.46 23.54
CA VAL A 141 -11.53 -5.22 24.87
C VAL A 141 -10.47 -4.64 25.81
N THR A 142 -10.72 -3.43 26.30
CA THR A 142 -9.83 -2.74 27.23
C THR A 142 -10.07 -3.20 28.68
N ASN A 143 -8.99 -3.20 29.47
CA ASN A 143 -9.08 -3.42 30.93
C ASN A 143 -9.46 -2.11 31.66
N ARG A 144 -9.67 -2.15 32.98
CA ARG A 144 -9.93 -0.98 33.85
C ARG A 144 -8.94 0.18 33.67
N ARG A 145 -7.71 -0.11 33.20
CA ARG A 145 -6.66 0.88 32.89
C ARG A 145 -6.62 1.33 31.43
N GLN A 146 -7.67 1.07 30.65
CA GLN A 146 -7.75 1.35 29.20
C GLN A 146 -6.63 0.68 28.36
N SER A 147 -6.07 -0.42 28.86
CA SER A 147 -5.02 -1.17 28.15
C SER A 147 -5.61 -2.32 27.33
N LEU A 148 -5.11 -2.48 26.10
CA LEU A 148 -5.40 -3.56 25.16
C LEU A 148 -4.69 -4.86 25.56
N TYR A 149 -4.98 -5.36 26.77
CA TYR A 149 -4.23 -6.45 27.39
C TYR A 149 -4.21 -7.74 26.55
N ARG A 150 -5.27 -8.04 25.81
CA ARG A 150 -5.34 -9.24 24.94
C ARG A 150 -4.37 -9.16 23.78
N ILE A 151 -4.25 -7.98 23.18
CA ILE A 151 -3.28 -7.71 22.11
C ILE A 151 -1.87 -7.83 22.66
N HIS A 152 -1.59 -7.27 23.85
CA HIS A 152 -0.27 -7.40 24.47
C HIS A 152 0.10 -8.85 24.82
N ILE A 153 -0.82 -9.63 25.40
CA ILE A 153 -0.60 -11.05 25.69
C ILE A 153 -0.39 -11.85 24.40
N PHE A 154 -1.17 -11.56 23.36
CA PHE A 154 -1.01 -12.18 22.05
C PHE A 154 0.37 -11.88 21.45
N ASN A 155 0.78 -10.61 21.42
CA ASN A 155 2.09 -10.20 20.92
C ASN A 155 3.23 -10.84 21.72
N ALA A 156 3.15 -10.84 23.05
CA ALA A 156 4.15 -11.46 23.91
C ALA A 156 4.26 -12.97 23.66
N THR A 157 3.12 -13.66 23.51
CA THR A 157 3.09 -15.10 23.20
C THR A 157 3.67 -15.37 21.82
N PHE A 158 3.29 -14.56 20.83
CA PHE A 158 3.76 -14.69 19.44
C PHE A 158 5.27 -14.47 19.32
N TYR A 159 5.81 -13.41 19.91
CA TYR A 159 7.25 -13.15 19.91
C TYR A 159 8.03 -14.22 20.67
N SER A 160 7.52 -14.68 21.81
CA SER A 160 8.13 -15.78 22.56
C SER A 160 8.19 -17.07 21.74
N LEU A 161 7.11 -17.39 21.02
CA LEU A 161 7.04 -18.54 20.13
C LEU A 161 8.06 -18.42 18.97
N ILE A 162 8.21 -17.22 18.38
CA ILE A 162 9.24 -16.99 17.36
C ILE A 162 10.65 -17.22 17.93
N ILE A 163 10.95 -16.70 19.13
CA ILE A 163 12.26 -16.87 19.78
C ILE A 163 12.56 -18.36 20.05
N ILE A 164 11.56 -19.13 20.48
CA ILE A 164 11.70 -20.57 20.70
C ILE A 164 11.97 -21.30 19.37
N ILE A 165 11.21 -20.98 18.32
CA ILE A 165 11.39 -21.58 16.98
C ILE A 165 12.77 -21.25 16.40
N THR A 166 13.26 -20.03 16.60
CA THR A 166 14.57 -19.60 16.10
C THR A 166 15.72 -20.03 17.00
N GLN A 167 15.44 -20.71 18.11
CA GLN A 167 16.42 -21.10 19.14
C GLN A 167 17.23 -19.89 19.66
N GLY A 168 16.63 -18.70 19.65
CA GLY A 168 17.31 -17.46 20.01
C GLY A 168 18.40 -16.98 19.03
N SER A 169 18.49 -17.54 17.82
CA SER A 169 19.47 -17.12 16.82
C SER A 169 19.18 -15.71 16.31
N GLN A 170 20.02 -14.75 16.74
CA GLN A 170 19.95 -13.35 16.30
C GLN A 170 20.13 -13.20 14.79
N MET A 171 21.03 -13.99 14.20
CA MET A 171 21.32 -13.96 12.76
C MET A 171 20.08 -14.36 11.93
N ILE A 172 19.42 -15.47 12.28
CA ILE A 172 18.22 -15.93 11.55
C ILE A 172 17.09 -14.90 11.69
N LEU A 173 16.93 -14.31 12.88
CA LEU A 173 15.88 -13.32 13.12
C LEU A 173 16.14 -12.01 12.35
N ALA A 174 17.40 -11.55 12.31
CA ALA A 174 17.81 -10.39 11.53
C ALA A 174 17.61 -10.62 10.02
N ASP A 175 17.92 -11.82 9.52
CA ASP A 175 17.72 -12.20 8.12
C ASP A 175 16.23 -12.20 7.74
N MET A 176 15.39 -12.78 8.59
CA MET A 176 13.93 -12.80 8.42
C MET A 176 13.36 -11.38 8.40
N TYR A 177 13.86 -10.52 9.28
CA TYR A 177 13.47 -9.12 9.34
C TYR A 177 13.87 -8.34 8.07
N ALA A 178 15.11 -8.51 7.61
CA ALA A 178 15.63 -7.88 6.40
C ALA A 178 14.75 -8.20 5.19
N LEU A 179 14.46 -9.49 5.00
CA LEU A 179 13.67 -9.99 3.88
C LEU A 179 12.23 -9.48 3.93
N GLY A 180 11.60 -9.51 5.11
CA GLY A 180 10.25 -9.02 5.30
C GLY A 180 10.10 -7.52 5.03
N LEU A 181 11.05 -6.72 5.49
CA LEU A 181 11.05 -5.28 5.27
C LEU A 181 11.18 -4.94 3.77
N ILE A 182 12.15 -5.55 3.06
CA ILE A 182 12.30 -5.29 1.62
C ILE A 182 11.09 -5.81 0.85
N ALA A 183 10.55 -6.98 1.20
CA ALA A 183 9.35 -7.51 0.57
C ALA A 183 8.15 -6.56 0.73
N SER A 184 7.95 -6.00 1.93
CA SER A 184 6.92 -4.98 2.20
C SER A 184 7.08 -3.77 1.27
N PHE A 185 8.31 -3.23 1.14
CA PHE A 185 8.58 -2.11 0.23
C PHE A 185 8.33 -2.45 -1.24
N CYS A 186 8.71 -3.65 -1.69
CA CYS A 186 8.43 -4.12 -3.04
C CYS A 186 6.92 -4.17 -3.32
N ILE A 187 6.12 -4.71 -2.39
CA ILE A 187 4.66 -4.82 -2.53
C ILE A 187 4.01 -3.44 -2.52
N ASN A 188 4.43 -2.55 -1.61
CA ASN A 188 3.88 -1.20 -1.48
C ASN A 188 4.18 -0.35 -2.72
N LEU A 189 5.42 -0.37 -3.21
CA LEU A 189 5.81 0.35 -4.44
C LEU A 189 5.12 -0.22 -5.68
N LEU A 190 4.99 -1.55 -5.77
CA LEU A 190 4.24 -2.18 -6.86
C LEU A 190 2.77 -1.75 -6.84
N SER A 191 2.14 -1.76 -5.68
CA SER A 191 0.76 -1.33 -5.50
C SER A 191 0.58 0.14 -5.90
N LEU A 192 1.54 1.00 -5.57
CA LEU A 192 1.55 2.39 -5.98
C LEU A 192 1.71 2.56 -7.50
N LEU A 193 2.58 1.77 -8.14
CA LEU A 193 2.76 1.78 -9.59
C LEU A 193 1.48 1.33 -10.32
N ILE A 194 0.87 0.24 -9.85
CA ILE A 194 -0.40 -0.29 -10.35
C ILE A 194 -1.50 0.77 -10.18
N TYR A 195 -1.65 1.33 -8.97
CA TYR A 195 -2.64 2.37 -8.71
C TYR A 195 -2.47 3.58 -9.63
N ARG A 196 -1.24 4.09 -9.81
CA ARG A 196 -0.95 5.21 -10.71
C ARG A 196 -1.17 4.90 -12.19
N TYR A 197 -1.01 3.63 -12.59
CA TYR A 197 -1.30 3.18 -13.94
C TYR A 197 -2.81 3.17 -14.24
N PHE A 198 -3.64 2.79 -13.25
CA PHE A 198 -5.09 2.64 -13.42
C PHE A 198 -5.92 3.89 -13.05
N MET A 199 -5.63 4.58 -11.95
CA MET A 199 -6.42 5.72 -11.42
C MET A 199 -5.92 7.10 -11.88
N GLY A 200 -4.73 7.19 -12.50
CA GLY A 200 -4.12 8.48 -12.84
C GLY A 200 -3.62 9.25 -11.60
N THR A 201 -3.16 10.50 -11.79
CA THR A 201 -2.36 11.25 -10.80
C THR A 201 -3.16 12.20 -9.90
N LYS A 202 -4.51 12.18 -9.96
CA LYS A 202 -5.33 13.29 -9.42
C LYS A 202 -5.95 13.10 -8.03
N GLU A 203 -6.14 11.89 -7.53
CA GLU A 203 -6.69 11.74 -6.15
C GLU A 203 -5.69 12.21 -5.09
N ILE A 204 -4.38 12.17 -5.37
CA ILE A 204 -3.32 12.59 -4.46
C ILE A 204 -2.58 13.79 -5.06
N ARG A 205 -3.31 14.90 -5.26
CA ARG A 205 -2.78 16.16 -5.85
C ARG A 205 -1.62 16.77 -5.05
N GLN A 206 -1.41 16.33 -3.81
CA GLN A 206 -0.37 16.82 -2.91
C GLN A 206 1.02 16.19 -3.14
N PHE A 207 1.15 15.13 -3.95
CA PHE A 207 2.41 14.42 -4.15
C PHE A 207 2.71 14.13 -5.62
N HIS A 208 3.67 14.87 -6.21
CA HIS A 208 4.16 14.63 -7.56
C HIS A 208 5.52 13.91 -7.52
N THR A 209 5.50 12.57 -7.43
CA THR A 209 6.71 11.75 -7.63
C THR A 209 6.74 11.23 -9.06
N SER A 210 7.87 11.33 -9.75
CA SER A 210 8.03 10.80 -11.12
C SER A 210 7.75 9.29 -11.18
N ARG A 211 6.95 8.86 -12.16
CA ARG A 211 6.63 7.44 -12.41
C ARG A 211 7.90 6.64 -12.72
N PHE A 212 8.82 7.26 -13.47
CA PHE A 212 10.10 6.64 -13.85
C PHE A 212 10.99 6.38 -12.63
N ILE A 213 11.12 7.36 -11.73
CA ILE A 213 11.92 7.21 -10.50
C ILE A 213 11.33 6.12 -9.60
N THR A 214 10.00 6.09 -9.47
CA THR A 214 9.30 5.07 -8.66
C THR A 214 9.57 3.67 -9.22
N LEU A 215 9.53 3.51 -10.55
CA LEU A 215 9.83 2.25 -11.23
C LEU A 215 11.30 1.85 -11.06
N LEU A 216 12.25 2.78 -11.16
CA LEU A 216 13.67 2.50 -10.94
C LEU A 216 13.94 2.02 -9.51
N ILE A 217 13.38 2.70 -8.49
CA ILE A 217 13.50 2.29 -7.09
C ILE A 217 12.90 0.89 -6.88
N TRP A 218 11.73 0.63 -7.49
CA TRP A 218 11.11 -0.68 -7.41
C TRP A 218 12.00 -1.79 -7.98
N ILE A 219 12.64 -1.57 -9.14
CA ILE A 219 13.60 -2.52 -9.72
C ILE A 219 14.77 -2.76 -8.75
N VAL A 220 15.33 -1.71 -8.15
CA VAL A 220 16.43 -1.84 -7.18
C VAL A 220 16.01 -2.67 -5.97
N PHE A 221 14.83 -2.43 -5.39
CA PHE A 221 14.35 -3.20 -4.23
C PHE A 221 14.02 -4.65 -4.59
N VAL A 222 13.45 -4.90 -5.76
CA VAL A 222 13.22 -6.27 -6.24
C VAL A 222 14.55 -7.01 -6.42
N SER A 223 15.55 -6.37 -7.00
CA SER A 223 16.90 -6.94 -7.11
C SER A 223 17.53 -7.21 -5.74
N CYS A 224 17.38 -6.29 -4.77
CA CYS A 224 17.84 -6.49 -3.40
C CYS A 224 17.13 -7.67 -2.73
N PHE A 225 15.83 -7.81 -2.94
CA PHE A 225 15.04 -8.93 -2.40
C PHE A 225 15.56 -10.27 -2.92
N PHE A 226 15.72 -10.41 -4.24
CA PHE A 226 16.25 -11.65 -4.83
C PHE A 226 17.69 -11.94 -4.40
N PHE A 227 18.52 -10.90 -4.27
CA PHE A 227 19.89 -11.04 -3.77
C PHE A 227 19.92 -11.59 -2.33
N LEU A 228 19.18 -10.96 -1.41
CA LEU A 228 19.11 -11.44 -0.02
C LEU A 228 18.48 -12.82 0.07
N ALA A 229 17.43 -13.08 -0.70
CA ALA A 229 16.75 -14.37 -0.71
C ALA A 229 17.69 -15.52 -1.12
N SER A 230 18.55 -15.27 -2.10
CA SER A 230 19.53 -16.25 -2.58
C SER A 230 20.69 -16.45 -1.61
N MET A 231 21.15 -15.37 -0.97
CA MET A 231 22.28 -15.42 -0.03
C MET A 231 21.91 -16.06 1.32
N LYS A 232 20.65 -15.94 1.74
CA LYS A 232 20.18 -16.32 3.09
C LYS A 232 19.00 -17.29 3.00
N PRO A 233 19.23 -18.55 2.57
CA PRO A 233 18.15 -19.49 2.26
C PRO A 233 17.32 -19.86 3.50
N HIS A 234 17.96 -20.01 4.66
CA HIS A 234 17.28 -20.35 5.91
C HIS A 234 16.33 -19.24 6.39
N GLY A 235 16.81 -17.98 6.40
CA GLY A 235 15.97 -16.82 6.72
C GLY A 235 14.82 -16.65 5.74
N THR A 236 15.07 -16.89 4.44
CA THR A 236 14.04 -16.84 3.39
C THR A 236 12.95 -17.88 3.58
N MET A 237 13.31 -19.13 3.87
CA MET A 237 12.34 -20.19 4.07
C MET A 237 11.46 -19.93 5.30
N MET A 238 12.08 -19.50 6.40
CA MET A 238 11.37 -19.11 7.63
C MET A 238 10.42 -17.93 7.36
N TRP A 239 10.93 -16.85 6.78
CA TRP A 239 10.12 -15.68 6.43
C TRP A 239 8.93 -16.05 5.53
N ALA A 240 9.19 -16.79 4.44
CA ALA A 240 8.18 -17.16 3.46
C ALA A 240 7.12 -18.08 4.06
N SER A 241 7.50 -19.01 4.93
CA SER A 241 6.55 -19.92 5.60
C SER A 241 5.62 -19.16 6.56
N VAL A 242 6.17 -18.33 7.44
CA VAL A 242 5.40 -17.57 8.43
C VAL A 242 4.51 -16.54 7.73
N THR A 243 5.07 -15.79 6.79
CA THR A 243 4.34 -14.76 6.05
C THR A 243 3.29 -15.40 5.14
N GLY A 244 3.60 -16.51 4.48
CA GLY A 244 2.64 -17.27 3.67
C GLY A 244 1.45 -17.76 4.48
N LEU A 245 1.69 -18.37 5.65
CA LEU A 245 0.63 -18.83 6.55
C LEU A 245 -0.24 -17.65 7.01
N VAL A 246 0.37 -16.57 7.48
CA VAL A 246 -0.36 -15.38 7.97
C VAL A 246 -1.14 -14.69 6.85
N LEU A 247 -0.58 -14.58 5.65
CA LEU A 247 -1.28 -14.02 4.48
C LEU A 247 -2.46 -14.90 4.06
N LEU A 248 -2.30 -16.22 4.01
CA LEU A 248 -3.40 -17.13 3.70
C LEU A 248 -4.52 -17.00 4.74
N ALA A 249 -4.19 -17.02 6.03
CA ALA A 249 -5.15 -16.81 7.10
C ALA A 249 -5.84 -15.44 6.97
N GLY A 250 -5.08 -14.38 6.68
CA GLY A 250 -5.58 -13.03 6.47
C GLY A 250 -6.52 -12.92 5.27
N LEU A 251 -6.20 -13.58 4.15
CA LEU A 251 -7.06 -13.62 2.96
C LEU A 251 -8.37 -14.36 3.23
N LEU A 252 -8.33 -15.49 3.93
CA LEU A 252 -9.53 -16.25 4.32
C LEU A 252 -10.43 -15.44 5.25
N VAL A 253 -9.84 -14.72 6.20
CA VAL A 253 -10.57 -13.82 7.10
C VAL A 253 -11.15 -12.64 6.31
N ALA A 254 -10.36 -12.02 5.42
CA ALA A 254 -10.80 -10.89 4.63
C ALA A 254 -11.96 -11.25 3.71
N GLN A 255 -11.95 -12.42 3.08
CA GLN A 255 -13.06 -12.88 2.24
C GLN A 255 -14.37 -13.06 3.01
N LYS A 256 -14.31 -13.35 4.32
CA LYS A 256 -15.50 -13.58 5.15
C LYS A 256 -15.98 -12.35 5.93
N ARG A 257 -15.08 -11.43 6.26
CA ARG A 257 -15.35 -10.33 7.21
C ARG A 257 -14.97 -8.94 6.69
N ALA A 258 -14.61 -8.81 5.42
CA ALA A 258 -14.34 -7.50 4.83
C ALA A 258 -15.56 -6.57 5.00
N PRO A 259 -15.38 -5.36 5.55
CA PRO A 259 -16.49 -4.41 5.71
C PRO A 259 -17.09 -4.02 4.35
N GLU A 260 -16.31 -4.10 3.28
CA GLU A 260 -16.74 -3.86 1.90
C GLU A 260 -17.89 -4.79 1.47
N ILE A 261 -18.02 -5.99 2.05
CA ILE A 261 -19.12 -6.94 1.74
C ILE A 261 -20.48 -6.32 2.08
N ARG A 262 -20.59 -5.66 3.23
CA ARG A 262 -21.85 -5.02 3.66
C ARG A 262 -22.21 -3.81 2.80
N GLU A 263 -21.21 -3.09 2.29
CA GLU A 263 -21.44 -1.97 1.38
C GLU A 263 -21.83 -2.45 -0.03
N VAL A 264 -21.32 -3.61 -0.46
CA VAL A 264 -21.77 -4.28 -1.70
C VAL A 264 -23.19 -4.82 -1.55
N GLU A 265 -23.57 -5.36 -0.39
CA GLU A 265 -24.96 -5.82 -0.15
C GLU A 265 -26.00 -4.70 -0.24
N LYS A 266 -25.60 -3.44 0.03
CA LYS A 266 -26.47 -2.26 -0.12
C LYS A 266 -26.58 -1.76 -1.56
N SER A 267 -25.78 -2.28 -2.48
CA SER A 267 -25.80 -1.82 -3.87
C SER A 267 -27.07 -2.26 -4.58
N ASP A 268 -27.49 -1.48 -5.58
CA ASP A 268 -28.62 -1.87 -6.41
C ASP A 268 -28.27 -3.07 -7.30
N SER A 269 -29.27 -3.86 -7.67
CA SER A 269 -29.08 -4.98 -8.60
C SER A 269 -29.21 -4.52 -10.05
N GLU A 270 -28.37 -5.07 -10.95
CA GLU A 270 -28.43 -4.75 -12.39
C GLU A 270 -29.81 -5.06 -12.97
N MET A 271 -30.44 -6.15 -12.51
CA MET A 271 -31.80 -6.53 -12.94
C MET A 271 -32.88 -5.53 -12.49
N ALA A 272 -32.76 -4.92 -11.31
CA ALA A 272 -33.70 -3.88 -10.88
C ALA A 272 -33.64 -2.65 -11.81
N MET A 273 -32.46 -2.32 -12.33
CA MET A 273 -32.30 -1.27 -13.33
C MET A 273 -32.96 -1.65 -14.67
N ILE A 274 -32.76 -2.88 -15.15
CA ILE A 274 -33.41 -3.36 -16.38
C ILE A 274 -34.93 -3.36 -16.25
N LEU A 275 -35.47 -3.80 -15.11
CA LEU A 275 -36.92 -3.75 -14.84
C LEU A 275 -37.45 -2.31 -14.82
N TYR A 276 -36.71 -1.37 -14.24
CA TYR A 276 -37.07 0.04 -14.26
C TYR A 276 -37.07 0.60 -15.69
N MET A 277 -36.07 0.24 -16.50
CA MET A 277 -36.02 0.60 -17.93
C MET A 277 -37.20 0.01 -18.71
N ALA A 278 -37.57 -1.25 -18.45
CA ALA A 278 -38.67 -1.93 -19.12
C ALA A 278 -40.05 -1.35 -18.75
N GLN A 279 -40.20 -0.75 -17.56
CA GLN A 279 -41.43 -0.05 -17.16
C GLN A 279 -41.60 1.31 -17.87
N SER A 280 -40.55 1.83 -18.50
CA SER A 280 -40.63 3.08 -19.23
C SER A 280 -41.44 2.90 -20.52
N SER A 281 -42.54 3.63 -20.66
CA SER A 281 -43.36 3.64 -21.89
C SER A 281 -42.69 4.37 -23.07
N SER A 282 -41.49 4.92 -22.88
CA SER A 282 -40.80 5.74 -23.88
C SER A 282 -39.99 4.88 -24.87
N PRO A 283 -40.05 5.19 -26.19
CA PRO A 283 -39.31 4.44 -27.21
C PRO A 283 -37.79 4.66 -27.15
N GLU A 284 -37.34 5.70 -26.47
CA GLU A 284 -35.92 6.03 -26.26
C GLU A 284 -35.61 6.14 -24.76
N ILE A 285 -34.54 5.47 -24.32
CA ILE A 285 -34.06 5.51 -22.94
C ILE A 285 -32.67 6.15 -22.90
N HIS A 286 -32.48 7.09 -21.98
CA HIS A 286 -31.22 7.78 -21.76
C HIS A 286 -30.50 7.19 -20.53
N LEU A 287 -29.34 6.58 -20.76
CA LEU A 287 -28.50 5.99 -19.71
C LEU A 287 -27.33 6.92 -19.40
N PHE A 288 -27.29 7.50 -18.21
CA PHE A 288 -26.25 8.44 -17.78
C PHE A 288 -25.25 7.76 -16.84
N PHE A 289 -24.00 7.62 -17.27
CA PHE A 289 -22.90 7.22 -16.40
C PHE A 289 -22.34 8.43 -15.66
N ARG A 290 -22.68 8.52 -14.37
CA ARG A 290 -22.37 9.66 -13.49
C ARG A 290 -20.98 9.56 -12.87
N ARG A 291 -20.49 10.72 -12.42
CA ARG A 291 -19.25 10.87 -11.65
C ARG A 291 -19.55 10.63 -10.16
N PRO A 292 -18.70 9.90 -9.41
CA PRO A 292 -18.93 9.61 -7.98
C PRO A 292 -19.00 10.84 -7.05
N LYS A 293 -18.62 12.03 -7.52
CA LYS A 293 -18.53 13.28 -6.75
C LYS A 293 -19.25 14.46 -7.42
N GLU A 294 -20.11 14.19 -8.39
CA GLU A 294 -20.90 15.25 -9.03
C GLU A 294 -22.20 15.42 -8.25
N ASP A 295 -22.33 16.58 -7.59
CA ASP A 295 -23.53 16.94 -6.84
C ASP A 295 -24.72 17.09 -7.78
N LEU A 296 -25.87 16.58 -7.34
CA LEU A 296 -27.10 16.61 -8.11
C LEU A 296 -27.76 17.97 -7.98
N VAL A 297 -27.78 18.73 -9.06
CA VAL A 297 -28.83 19.74 -9.28
C VAL A 297 -29.95 19.02 -10.03
N PHE A 298 -30.93 18.50 -9.30
CA PHE A 298 -32.18 18.04 -9.91
C PHE A 298 -33.01 19.26 -10.29
N ASP A 299 -32.98 19.62 -11.57
CA ASP A 299 -33.96 20.55 -12.15
C ASP A 299 -35.29 19.80 -12.36
N GLY A 300 -36.00 19.53 -11.26
CA GLY A 300 -37.38 19.01 -11.28
C GLY A 300 -37.54 17.48 -11.19
N ASN A 301 -38.80 17.02 -11.38
CA ASN A 301 -39.23 15.64 -11.20
C ASN A 301 -38.44 14.67 -12.11
N PRO A 302 -38.06 13.47 -11.61
CA PRO A 302 -37.32 12.48 -12.39
C PRO A 302 -38.12 12.07 -13.63
N LYS A 303 -37.55 12.26 -14.83
CA LYS A 303 -38.17 11.80 -16.07
C LYS A 303 -38.09 10.28 -16.15
N GLY A 304 -39.21 9.63 -16.46
CA GLY A 304 -39.30 8.16 -16.52
C GLY A 304 -38.50 7.51 -17.66
N ASN A 305 -37.81 8.26 -18.51
CA ASN A 305 -36.95 7.77 -19.58
C ASN A 305 -35.45 7.97 -19.30
N GLU A 306 -35.08 8.50 -18.13
CA GLU A 306 -33.69 8.76 -17.75
C GLU A 306 -33.28 7.81 -16.62
N VAL A 307 -32.18 7.09 -16.83
CA VAL A 307 -31.58 6.18 -15.83
C VAL A 307 -30.18 6.65 -15.53
N TYR A 308 -29.86 6.76 -14.24
CA TYR A 308 -28.60 7.29 -13.78
C TYR A 308 -27.79 6.22 -13.06
N VAL A 309 -26.60 5.94 -13.56
CA VAL A 309 -25.73 4.89 -13.04
C VAL A 309 -24.50 5.52 -12.41
N THR A 310 -24.32 5.28 -11.11
CA THR A 310 -23.13 5.72 -10.37
C THR A 310 -22.33 4.50 -9.92
N PHE A 311 -21.07 4.45 -10.31
CA PHE A 311 -20.15 3.44 -9.82
C PHE A 311 -19.39 3.96 -8.61
N TYR A 312 -19.42 3.25 -7.48
CA TYR A 312 -18.76 3.69 -6.25
C TYR A 312 -17.72 2.67 -5.77
N SER A 313 -16.73 3.15 -5.03
CA SER A 313 -15.78 2.27 -4.34
C SER A 313 -16.39 1.81 -3.02
N PRO A 314 -16.56 0.50 -2.76
CA PRO A 314 -17.07 0.01 -1.48
C PRO A 314 -16.27 0.48 -0.25
N ARG A 315 -15.03 0.95 -0.45
CA ARG A 315 -14.19 1.52 0.60
C ARG A 315 -14.57 2.95 0.98
N GLU A 316 -15.13 3.71 0.06
CA GLU A 316 -15.59 5.09 0.31
C GLU A 316 -17.04 5.10 0.85
N GLY A 317 -17.76 3.98 0.71
CA GLY A 317 -19.16 3.81 1.12
C GLY A 317 -20.14 4.05 -0.03
N ASN A 318 -21.37 3.53 0.10
CA ASN A 318 -22.43 3.77 -0.87
C ASN A 318 -22.91 5.24 -0.79
N PRO A 319 -22.89 6.02 -1.89
CA PRO A 319 -23.45 7.38 -1.88
C PRO A 319 -24.95 7.37 -1.54
N PRO A 320 -25.49 8.45 -0.96
CA PRO A 320 -26.92 8.58 -0.71
C PRO A 320 -27.70 8.55 -2.03
N LYS A 321 -28.81 7.81 -2.05
CA LYS A 321 -29.72 7.71 -3.19
C LYS A 321 -30.76 8.84 -3.12
N TYR A 322 -30.83 9.66 -4.16
CA TYR A 322 -31.69 10.85 -4.17
C TYR A 322 -32.97 10.66 -5.00
N ALA A 323 -32.98 9.70 -5.93
CA ALA A 323 -34.12 9.43 -6.80
C ALA A 323 -34.29 7.93 -7.12
N PRO A 324 -35.50 7.46 -7.46
CA PRO A 324 -35.76 6.06 -7.77
C PRO A 324 -35.13 5.58 -9.09
N ASN A 325 -34.78 6.51 -9.99
CA ASN A 325 -34.11 6.23 -11.27
C ASN A 325 -32.57 6.24 -11.16
N GLU A 326 -32.04 6.29 -9.94
CA GLU A 326 -30.62 6.24 -9.65
C GLU A 326 -30.22 4.83 -9.19
N PHE A 327 -29.20 4.27 -9.85
CA PHE A 327 -28.70 2.93 -9.57
C PHE A 327 -27.22 2.98 -9.23
N HIS A 328 -26.87 2.40 -8.09
CA HIS A 328 -25.52 2.39 -7.55
C HIS A 328 -24.89 1.01 -7.66
N PHE A 329 -23.77 0.91 -8.37
CA PHE A 329 -23.04 -0.35 -8.53
C PHE A 329 -21.64 -0.26 -7.94
N PRO A 330 -21.16 -1.30 -7.24
CA PRO A 330 -19.84 -1.28 -6.65
C PRO A 330 -18.78 -1.57 -7.71
N ILE A 331 -17.70 -0.79 -7.72
CA ILE A 331 -16.53 -1.07 -8.55
C ILE A 331 -15.79 -2.26 -7.97
N GLY A 332 -15.85 -3.39 -8.68
CA GLY A 332 -15.12 -4.60 -8.36
C GLY A 332 -13.66 -4.58 -8.82
N LYS A 333 -12.98 -5.73 -8.68
CA LYS A 333 -11.56 -5.91 -9.05
C LYS A 333 -11.27 -5.72 -10.54
N GLN A 334 -12.31 -5.82 -11.38
CA GLN A 334 -12.27 -5.76 -12.84
C GLN A 334 -12.15 -4.33 -13.40
N GLY A 335 -12.31 -3.32 -12.55
CA GLY A 335 -12.18 -1.91 -12.89
C GLY A 335 -13.39 -1.35 -13.64
N LEU A 336 -13.52 -0.02 -13.62
CA LEU A 336 -14.71 0.71 -14.09
C LEU A 336 -15.12 0.35 -15.53
N TYR A 337 -14.17 0.28 -16.47
CA TYR A 337 -14.46 -0.01 -17.87
C TYR A 337 -15.12 -1.37 -18.09
N GLN A 338 -14.67 -2.41 -17.38
CA GLN A 338 -15.25 -3.75 -17.54
C GLN A 338 -16.69 -3.79 -17.03
N HIS A 339 -16.99 -3.10 -15.93
CA HIS A 339 -18.37 -2.97 -15.43
C HIS A 339 -19.28 -2.23 -16.42
N ILE A 340 -18.82 -1.12 -17.02
CA ILE A 340 -19.57 -0.43 -18.08
C ILE A 340 -19.87 -1.39 -19.25
N VAL A 341 -18.86 -2.13 -19.72
CA VAL A 341 -19.04 -3.07 -20.83
C VAL A 341 -20.01 -4.21 -20.47
N SER A 342 -19.92 -4.76 -19.25
CA SER A 342 -20.82 -5.82 -18.79
C SER A 342 -22.27 -5.32 -18.71
N LEU A 343 -22.48 -4.12 -18.17
CA LEU A 343 -23.80 -3.51 -18.08
C LEU A 343 -24.40 -3.24 -19.46
N LEU A 344 -23.61 -2.69 -20.38
CA LEU A 344 -24.05 -2.45 -21.76
C LEU A 344 -24.40 -3.75 -22.50
N LYS A 345 -23.63 -4.83 -22.29
CA LYS A 345 -23.98 -6.16 -22.84
C LYS A 345 -25.28 -6.70 -22.28
N LEU A 346 -25.51 -6.53 -20.97
CA LEU A 346 -26.76 -6.95 -20.35
C LEU A 346 -27.95 -6.20 -20.94
N ILE A 347 -27.82 -4.88 -21.10
CA ILE A 347 -28.87 -4.05 -21.73
C ILE A 347 -29.10 -4.47 -23.19
N GLU A 348 -28.04 -4.71 -23.96
CA GLU A 348 -28.16 -5.14 -25.37
C GLU A 348 -28.87 -6.50 -25.51
N TYR A 349 -28.64 -7.39 -24.54
CA TYR A 349 -29.24 -8.72 -24.50
C TYR A 349 -30.71 -8.69 -24.08
N GLU A 350 -31.03 -7.97 -22.99
CA GLU A 350 -32.38 -7.93 -22.41
C GLU A 350 -33.33 -6.97 -23.15
N MET A 351 -32.80 -5.93 -23.82
CA MET A 351 -33.59 -4.88 -24.48
C MET A 351 -33.16 -4.64 -25.94
N PRO A 352 -33.23 -5.65 -26.84
CA PRO A 352 -32.66 -5.57 -28.19
C PRO A 352 -33.38 -4.59 -29.12
N GLU A 353 -34.65 -4.27 -28.85
CA GLU A 353 -35.52 -3.43 -29.69
C GLU A 353 -35.58 -1.96 -29.25
N GLN A 354 -35.04 -1.64 -28.06
CA GLN A 354 -35.15 -0.29 -27.49
C GLN A 354 -33.95 0.58 -27.92
N LYS A 355 -34.23 1.83 -28.29
CA LYS A 355 -33.16 2.78 -28.61
C LYS A 355 -32.58 3.32 -27.31
N VAL A 356 -31.33 2.93 -27.02
CA VAL A 356 -30.61 3.39 -25.82
C VAL A 356 -29.56 4.40 -26.22
N THR A 357 -29.63 5.58 -25.60
CA THR A 357 -28.64 6.65 -25.74
C THR A 357 -27.83 6.74 -24.46
N VAL A 358 -26.54 6.41 -24.54
CA VAL A 358 -25.59 6.37 -23.44
C VAL A 358 -24.83 7.68 -23.33
N HIS A 359 -24.94 8.32 -22.17
CA HIS A 359 -24.29 9.58 -21.83
C HIS A 359 -23.11 9.33 -20.90
N PHE A 360 -21.92 9.78 -21.29
CA PHE A 360 -20.73 9.72 -20.44
C PHE A 360 -20.39 11.11 -19.90
N GLY A 361 -20.34 11.24 -18.56
CA GLY A 361 -19.75 12.40 -17.87
C GLY A 361 -18.22 12.39 -17.80
N TRP A 362 -17.56 11.52 -18.57
CA TRP A 362 -16.11 11.32 -18.63
C TRP A 362 -15.64 11.59 -20.07
N PRO A 363 -14.48 12.23 -20.33
CA PRO A 363 -13.34 12.49 -19.45
C PRO A 363 -13.44 13.81 -18.65
N MET A 364 -12.65 13.90 -17.57
CA MET A 364 -12.52 15.10 -16.75
C MET A 364 -12.15 16.33 -17.61
N SER A 365 -12.62 17.50 -17.19
CA SER A 365 -12.64 18.74 -17.97
C SER A 365 -11.27 19.30 -18.39
N SER A 366 -10.17 18.78 -17.84
CA SER A 366 -8.81 19.24 -18.16
C SER A 366 -8.13 18.36 -19.21
N TRP A 367 -7.43 18.97 -20.17
CA TRP A 367 -6.57 18.25 -21.12
C TRP A 367 -5.51 17.37 -20.43
N LEU A 368 -5.03 17.79 -19.25
CA LEU A 368 -4.11 17.00 -18.42
C LEU A 368 -4.76 15.74 -17.84
N ASP A 369 -6.08 15.72 -17.64
CA ASP A 369 -6.79 14.52 -17.21
C ASP A 369 -6.91 13.50 -18.31
N ARG A 370 -7.09 13.96 -19.55
CA ARG A 370 -7.13 13.09 -20.72
C ARG A 370 -5.81 12.36 -20.92
N LEU A 371 -4.68 12.99 -20.59
CA LEU A 371 -3.37 12.33 -20.55
C LEU A 371 -3.21 11.37 -19.38
N SER A 372 -3.70 11.72 -18.18
CA SER A 372 -3.53 10.87 -16.99
C SER A 372 -4.45 9.65 -16.97
N ILE A 373 -5.60 9.71 -17.65
CA ILE A 373 -6.62 8.66 -17.78
C ILE A 373 -6.65 8.11 -19.23
N GLY A 374 -5.62 8.38 -20.04
CA GLY A 374 -5.61 8.17 -21.49
C GLY A 374 -5.97 6.75 -21.95
N VAL A 375 -5.59 5.72 -21.19
CA VAL A 375 -5.93 4.32 -21.49
C VAL A 375 -7.44 4.06 -21.32
N MET A 376 -8.08 4.62 -20.29
CA MET A 376 -9.52 4.46 -20.07
C MET A 376 -10.31 5.25 -21.12
N VAL A 377 -9.90 6.48 -21.44
CA VAL A 377 -10.53 7.28 -22.49
C VAL A 377 -10.41 6.59 -23.85
N PHE A 378 -9.22 6.09 -24.17
CA PHE A 378 -9.00 5.29 -25.38
C PHE A 378 -9.97 4.10 -25.45
N LYS A 379 -10.13 3.36 -24.35
CA LYS A 379 -11.06 2.23 -24.27
C LYS A 379 -12.54 2.65 -24.40
N LEU A 380 -12.93 3.78 -23.82
CA LEU A 380 -14.29 4.33 -23.94
C LEU A 380 -14.60 4.77 -25.37
N MET A 381 -13.65 5.39 -26.07
CA MET A 381 -13.81 5.80 -27.47
C MET A 381 -14.01 4.62 -28.44
N HIS A 382 -13.65 3.40 -28.03
CA HIS A 382 -13.89 2.18 -28.82
C HIS A 382 -15.23 1.50 -28.52
N LEU A 383 -16.02 2.01 -27.56
CA LEU A 383 -17.34 1.45 -27.24
C LEU A 383 -18.35 1.52 -28.42
N PRO A 384 -18.43 2.62 -29.20
CA PRO A 384 -19.35 2.68 -30.34
C PRO A 384 -19.10 1.59 -31.37
N GLY A 385 -17.83 1.24 -31.62
CA GLY A 385 -17.49 0.13 -32.52
C GLY A 385 -17.87 -1.25 -31.98
N ARG A 386 -18.01 -1.39 -30.65
CA ARG A 386 -18.38 -2.64 -29.98
C ARG A 386 -19.88 -2.81 -29.80
N PHE A 387 -20.62 -1.71 -29.70
CA PHE A 387 -22.07 -1.68 -29.48
C PHE A 387 -22.76 -0.76 -30.51
N PRO A 388 -22.88 -1.21 -31.78
CA PRO A 388 -23.38 -0.36 -32.86
C PRO A 388 -24.87 0.01 -32.74
N LYS A 389 -25.63 -0.70 -31.89
CA LYS A 389 -27.05 -0.43 -31.65
C LYS A 389 -27.31 0.75 -30.71
N PHE A 390 -26.28 1.21 -29.99
CA PHE A 390 -26.40 2.29 -29.01
C PHE A 390 -25.87 3.61 -29.56
N ASN A 391 -26.53 4.70 -29.17
CA ASN A 391 -26.02 6.04 -29.40
C ASN A 391 -25.13 6.44 -28.23
N PHE A 392 -23.95 7.00 -28.50
CA PHE A 392 -23.03 7.44 -27.45
C PHE A 392 -22.84 8.95 -27.50
N ILE A 393 -23.10 9.62 -26.39
CA ILE A 393 -22.93 11.07 -26.24
C ILE A 393 -21.94 11.32 -25.09
N ILE A 394 -20.96 12.17 -25.35
CA ILE A 394 -20.02 12.65 -24.33
C ILE A 394 -20.34 14.12 -24.12
N GLU A 395 -21.00 14.44 -23.01
CA GLU A 395 -21.42 15.80 -22.70
C GLU A 395 -20.34 16.55 -21.91
N TYR A 396 -20.13 17.82 -22.29
CA TYR A 396 -19.24 18.72 -21.57
C TYR A 396 -20.07 19.84 -20.94
N LYS A 397 -20.36 19.73 -19.65
CA LYS A 397 -20.84 20.88 -18.88
C LYS A 397 -19.64 21.77 -18.57
N SER A 398 -19.56 22.92 -19.25
CA SER A 398 -18.72 24.03 -18.78
C SER A 398 -19.17 24.36 -17.37
N GLY A 399 -18.29 24.16 -16.38
CA GLY A 399 -18.61 24.49 -14.99
C GLY A 399 -19.14 25.91 -14.92
N SER A 400 -20.36 26.08 -14.41
CA SER A 400 -20.86 27.37 -13.97
C SER A 400 -19.87 27.88 -12.94
N THR A 401 -19.19 28.98 -13.27
CA THR A 401 -18.40 29.76 -12.32
C THR A 401 -19.32 30.21 -11.19
N VAL A 402 -19.19 29.57 -10.03
CA VAL A 402 -19.52 30.15 -8.72
C VAL A 402 -18.35 29.86 -7.79
#